data_AF-A0A2S0RIL0-F1
#
_entry.id   AF-A0A2S0RIL0-F1
#
_cell.length_a   1.000
_cell.length_b   1.000
_cell.length_c   1.000
_cell.angle_alpha   90.00
_cell.angle_beta   90.00
_cell.angle_gamma   90.00
#
_symmetry.space_group_name_H-M   'P 1'
#
loop_
_entity.id
_entity.type
_entity.pdbx_description
1 polymer ?
#
loop_
_entity_poly.entity_id
_entity_poly.type
_entity_poly.pdbx_seq_one_letter_code
_entity_poly.pdbx_strand_id
1 'polypeptide(L)'
;MSRKFDYLMEVIGWLQIVASPFLISCIIGALIYFPNSTQTNLIIAIIIISLGLVVGILWANKIWKTKGTMWFVSQISATPEADNLKSVKDDNNAKKQNNGSR
;
A
#
# COMPACT_ATOMS: atom_id res chain seq x y z
N MET A 1 23.05 4.16 8.78
CA MET A 1 21.59 4.28 9.02
C MET A 1 21.13 3.05 9.76
N SER A 2 20.40 3.22 10.86
CA SER A 2 20.14 2.17 11.85
C SER A 2 19.16 1.11 11.33
N ARG A 3 19.58 -0.17 11.35
CA ARG A 3 18.85 -1.40 10.93
C ARG A 3 17.39 -1.54 11.39
N LYS A 4 16.94 -0.69 12.32
CA LYS A 4 15.57 -0.64 12.84
C LYS A 4 14.59 0.05 11.88
N PHE A 5 15.03 1.04 11.11
CA PHE A 5 14.14 1.76 10.17
C PHE A 5 13.72 0.88 9.00
N ASP A 6 14.64 0.08 8.46
CA ASP A 6 14.34 -0.86 7.37
C ASP A 6 13.27 -1.87 7.78
N TYR A 7 13.40 -2.43 9.00
CA TYR A 7 12.41 -3.35 9.57
C TYR A 7 11.05 -2.69 9.79
N LEU A 8 11.02 -1.45 10.29
CA LEU A 8 9.76 -0.72 10.47
C LEU A 8 9.04 -0.49 9.13
N MET A 9 9.78 -0.07 8.10
CA MET A 9 9.21 0.17 6.77
C MET A 9 8.70 -1.13 6.14
N GLU A 10 9.38 -2.24 6.40
CA GLU A 10 8.98 -3.56 5.95
C GLU A 10 7.70 -4.06 6.64
N VAL A 11 7.58 -3.81 7.96
CA VAL A 11 6.37 -4.11 8.76
C VAL A 11 5.20 -3.22 8.34
N ILE A 12 5.43 -1.94 8.05
CA ILE A 12 4.39 -1.00 7.62
C ILE A 12 3.76 -1.47 6.30
N GLY A 13 4.56 -1.82 5.30
CA GLY A 13 3.98 -2.31 4.04
C GLY A 13 3.42 -3.74 4.16
N TRP A 14 3.93 -4.59 5.06
CA TRP A 14 3.27 -5.86 5.40
C TRP A 14 1.86 -5.61 5.95
N LEU A 15 1.72 -4.65 6.88
CA LEU A 15 0.44 -4.27 7.45
C LEU A 15 -0.50 -3.68 6.39
N GLN A 16 0.02 -2.90 5.45
CA GLN A 16 -0.75 -2.36 4.32
C GLN A 16 -1.27 -3.46 3.38
N ILE A 17 -0.49 -4.53 3.17
CA ILE A 17 -0.91 -5.70 2.39
C ILE A 17 -1.99 -6.49 3.11
N VAL A 18 -1.86 -6.71 4.44
CA VAL A 18 -2.90 -7.38 5.25
C VAL A 18 -4.18 -6.54 5.31
N ALA A 19 -4.05 -5.20 5.35
CA ALA A 19 -5.16 -4.29 5.49
C ALA A 19 -6.18 -4.42 4.35
N SER A 20 -5.76 -4.71 3.11
CA SER A 20 -6.67 -4.84 1.95
C SER A 20 -7.70 -5.98 2.08
N PRO A 21 -7.30 -7.26 2.22
CA PRO A 21 -8.24 -8.35 2.46
C PRO A 21 -9.04 -8.17 3.76
N PHE A 22 -8.43 -7.58 4.81
CA PHE A 22 -9.16 -7.28 6.04
C PHE A 22 -10.27 -6.24 5.84
N LEU A 23 -10.00 -5.14 5.12
CA LEU A 23 -11.00 -4.11 4.81
C LEU A 23 -12.16 -4.69 3.99
N ILE A 24 -11.84 -5.50 2.97
CA ILE A 24 -12.85 -6.15 2.12
C ILE A 24 -13.74 -7.06 2.97
N SER A 25 -13.16 -7.89 3.83
CA SER A 25 -13.92 -8.75 4.75
C SER A 25 -14.74 -7.96 5.77
N CYS A 26 -14.25 -6.82 6.27
CA CYS A 26 -15.03 -5.92 7.12
C CYS A 26 -16.24 -5.32 6.39
N ILE A 27 -16.08 -4.89 5.13
CA ILE A 27 -17.18 -4.37 4.32
C ILE A 27 -18.23 -5.46 4.07
N ILE A 28 -17.80 -6.67 3.73
CA ILE A 28 -18.70 -7.81 3.51
C ILE A 28 -19.43 -8.18 4.81
N GLY A 29 -18.71 -8.26 5.93
CA GLY A 29 -19.31 -8.54 7.24
C GLY A 29 -20.33 -7.48 7.66
N ALA A 30 -20.03 -6.20 7.43
CA ALA A 30 -20.95 -5.09 7.69
C ALA A 30 -22.21 -5.18 6.81
N LEU A 31 -22.05 -5.46 5.52
CA LEU A 31 -23.16 -5.66 4.58
C LEU A 31 -24.09 -6.80 4.99
N ILE A 32 -23.57 -7.85 5.62
CA ILE A 32 -24.36 -8.98 6.12
C ILE A 32 -25.10 -8.60 7.41
N TYR A 33 -24.50 -7.78 8.26
CA TYR A 33 -25.06 -7.40 9.56
C TYR A 33 -26.16 -6.33 9.48
N PHE A 34 -25.97 -5.26 8.69
CA PHE A 34 -26.92 -4.15 8.60
C PHE A 34 -28.37 -4.51 8.21
N PRO A 35 -28.65 -5.42 7.26
CA PRO A 35 -30.01 -5.72 6.83
C PRO A 35 -30.79 -6.61 7.81
N ASN A 36 -30.11 -7.47 8.59
CA ASN A 36 -30.74 -8.37 9.55
C ASN A 36 -29.82 -8.52 10.76
N SER A 37 -30.02 -7.69 11.78
CA SER A 37 -29.21 -7.66 12.99
C SER A 37 -29.59 -8.80 13.96
N THR A 38 -29.44 -10.04 13.52
CA THR A 38 -29.68 -11.25 14.33
C THR A 38 -28.37 -11.77 14.91
N GLN A 39 -28.44 -12.45 16.06
CA GLN A 39 -27.26 -13.05 16.70
C GLN A 39 -26.50 -14.00 15.75
N THR A 40 -27.22 -14.72 14.88
CA THR A 40 -26.64 -15.60 13.87
C THR A 40 -25.79 -14.84 12.85
N ASN A 41 -26.25 -13.69 12.36
CA ASN A 41 -25.51 -12.90 11.38
C ASN A 41 -24.26 -12.25 11.98
N LEU A 42 -24.30 -11.88 13.27
CA LEU A 42 -23.14 -11.38 14.00
C LEU A 42 -22.04 -12.46 14.08
N ILE A 43 -22.41 -13.71 14.40
CA ILE A 43 -21.48 -14.85 14.44
C ILE A 43 -20.87 -15.11 13.06
N ILE A 44 -21.69 -15.09 12.00
CA ILE A 44 -21.22 -15.29 10.62
C ILE A 44 -20.27 -14.17 10.19
N ALA A 45 -20.58 -12.92 10.51
CA ALA A 45 -19.72 -11.78 10.21
C ALA A 45 -18.36 -11.88 10.90
N ILE A 46 -18.32 -12.28 12.18
CA ILE A 46 -17.07 -12.51 12.92
C ILE A 46 -16.23 -13.62 12.26
N ILE A 47 -16.87 -14.71 11.84
CA ILE A 47 -16.18 -15.82 11.16
C ILE A 47 -15.55 -15.33 9.86
N ILE A 48 -16.30 -14.57 9.04
CA ILE A 48 -15.81 -14.03 7.77
C ILE A 48 -14.65 -13.06 7.99
N ILE A 49 -14.74 -12.16 8.96
CA ILE A 49 -13.67 -11.21 9.30
C ILE A 49 -12.43 -11.96 9.80
N SER A 50 -12.61 -12.98 10.63
CA SER A 50 -11.51 -13.81 11.15
C SER A 50 -10.80 -14.55 10.03
N LEU A 51 -11.55 -15.14 9.09
CA LEU A 51 -11.00 -15.82 7.92
C LEU A 51 -10.25 -14.82 7.00
N GLY A 52 -10.81 -13.65 6.76
CA GLY A 52 -10.17 -12.58 5.98
C GLY A 52 -8.84 -12.12 6.60
N LEU A 53 -8.78 -12.02 7.93
CA LEU A 53 -7.57 -11.69 8.66
C LEU A 53 -6.52 -12.80 8.57
N VAL A 54 -6.90 -14.08 8.74
CA VAL A 54 -5.98 -15.21 8.61
C VAL A 54 -5.42 -15.31 7.19
N VAL A 55 -6.28 -15.21 6.17
CA VAL A 55 -5.86 -15.23 4.76
C VAL A 55 -4.95 -14.04 4.45
N GLY A 56 -5.30 -12.85 4.95
CA GLY A 56 -4.47 -11.65 4.80
C GLY A 56 -3.06 -11.82 5.39
N ILE A 57 -2.95 -12.37 6.61
CA ILE A 57 -1.67 -12.65 7.26
C ILE A 57 -0.84 -13.68 6.47
N LEU A 58 -1.46 -14.78 6.04
CA LEU A 58 -0.77 -15.81 5.26
C LEU A 58 -0.24 -15.24 3.93
N TRP A 59 -1.04 -14.41 3.27
CA TRP A 59 -0.68 -13.79 2.00
C TRP A 59 0.44 -12.75 2.17
N ALA A 60 0.36 -11.92 3.20
CA ALA A 60 1.39 -10.94 3.52
C ALA A 60 2.73 -11.60 3.89
N ASN A 61 2.70 -12.70 4.66
CA ASN A 61 3.91 -13.49 4.95
C ASN A 61 4.53 -14.11 3.68
N LYS A 62 3.71 -14.56 2.73
CA LYS A 62 4.20 -15.07 1.44
C LYS A 62 4.90 -13.98 0.63
N ILE A 63 4.32 -12.77 0.59
CA ILE A 63 4.88 -11.63 -0.14
C ILE A 63 6.18 -11.12 0.52
N TRP A 64 6.19 -11.06 1.85
CA TRP A 64 7.37 -10.68 2.64
C TRP A 64 8.58 -11.56 2.29
N LYS A 65 8.38 -12.88 2.21
CA LYS A 65 9.45 -13.82 1.84
C LYS A 65 9.90 -13.77 0.38
N THR A 66 9.08 -13.24 -0.54
CA THR A 66 9.34 -13.39 -1.98
C THR A 66 10.01 -12.17 -2.61
N LYS A 67 9.64 -10.95 -2.21
CA LYS A 67 10.11 -9.73 -2.91
C LYS A 67 10.64 -8.60 -2.02
N GLY A 68 10.46 -8.68 -0.71
CA GLY A 68 10.74 -7.56 0.19
C GLY A 68 9.75 -6.40 -0.06
N THR A 69 9.12 -5.92 1.00
CA THR A 69 8.09 -4.88 0.98
C THR A 69 8.56 -3.57 0.31
N MET A 70 9.88 -3.35 0.30
CA MET A 70 10.54 -2.20 -0.33
C MET A 70 10.32 -2.13 -1.85
N TRP A 71 10.20 -3.26 -2.56
CA TRP A 71 9.99 -3.25 -4.02
C TRP A 71 8.63 -2.64 -4.38
N PHE A 72 7.58 -2.93 -3.60
CA PHE A 72 6.25 -2.35 -3.79
C PHE A 72 6.21 -0.86 -3.47
N VAL A 73 6.74 -0.42 -2.33
CA VAL A 73 6.79 1.01 -1.98
C VAL A 73 7.61 1.80 -2.99
N SER A 74 8.75 1.25 -3.43
CA SER A 74 9.60 1.87 -4.43
C SER A 74 8.88 2.08 -5.76
N GLN A 75 8.05 1.12 -6.18
CA GLN A 75 7.29 1.20 -7.43
C GLN A 75 6.19 2.28 -7.40
N ILE A 76 5.57 2.50 -6.24
CA ILE A 76 4.55 3.55 -6.08
C ILE A 76 5.22 4.93 -6.02
N SER A 77 6.38 5.03 -5.36
CA SER A 77 7.17 6.27 -5.29
C SER A 77 7.93 6.60 -6.58
N ALA A 78 8.23 5.61 -7.42
CA ALA A 78 8.87 5.76 -8.71
C ALA A 78 7.87 6.12 -9.81
N THR A 79 6.90 6.99 -9.50
CA THR A 79 6.03 7.56 -10.52
C THR A 79 6.91 8.37 -11.48
N PRO A 80 7.01 7.98 -12.76
CA PRO A 80 7.94 8.56 -13.74
C PRO A 80 7.68 10.05 -14.06
N GLU A 81 6.60 10.64 -13.54
CA GLU A 81 6.30 12.06 -13.71
C GLU A 81 7.32 12.97 -13.02
N ALA A 82 7.92 12.55 -11.90
CA ALA A 82 8.90 13.36 -11.18
C ALA A 82 10.24 13.52 -11.91
N ASP A 83 10.63 12.53 -12.72
CA ASP A 83 11.92 12.53 -13.43
C ASP A 83 11.85 13.39 -14.72
N ASN A 84 10.72 13.35 -15.42
CA ASN A 84 10.47 14.21 -16.59
C ASN A 84 10.36 15.71 -16.24
N LEU A 85 9.96 16.04 -15.01
CA LEU A 85 9.91 17.43 -14.55
C LEU A 85 11.29 18.01 -14.24
N LYS A 86 12.29 17.18 -13.92
CA LYS A 86 13.68 17.63 -13.75
C LYS A 86 14.34 17.93 -15.09
N SER A 87 14.25 16.99 -16.04
CA SER A 87 14.87 17.18 -17.36
C SER A 87 14.31 18.40 -18.09
N VAL A 88 12.99 18.65 -18.02
CA VAL A 88 12.37 19.83 -18.65
C VAL A 88 12.79 21.13 -17.96
N LYS A 89 12.98 21.16 -16.63
CA LYS A 89 13.46 22.37 -15.93
C LYS A 89 14.90 22.71 -16.26
N ASP A 90 15.75 21.70 -16.40
CA ASP A 90 17.18 21.89 -16.70
C ASP A 90 17.37 22.40 -18.14
N ASP A 91 16.59 21.90 -19.11
CA ASP A 91 16.61 22.35 -20.51
C ASP A 91 16.11 23.80 -20.67
N ASN A 92 15.04 24.18 -19.94
CA ASN A 92 14.51 25.54 -19.97
C ASN A 92 15.43 26.57 -19.29
N ASN A 93 16.18 26.16 -18.26
CA ASN A 93 17.15 27.03 -17.60
C ASN A 93 18.38 27.25 -18.49
N ALA A 94 18.87 26.21 -19.17
CA ALA A 94 19.95 26.31 -20.14
C ALA A 94 19.60 27.25 -21.32
N LYS A 95 18.36 27.19 -21.83
CA LYS A 95 17.90 28.11 -22.88
C LYS A 95 17.75 29.55 -22.40
N LYS A 96 17.31 29.78 -21.16
CA LYS A 96 17.20 31.15 -20.60
C LYS A 96 18.55 31.83 -20.42
N GLN A 97 19.59 31.09 -20.03
CA GLN A 97 20.93 31.65 -19.86
C GLN A 97 21.58 32.02 -21.20
N ASN A 98 21.33 31.26 -22.27
CA ASN A 98 21.87 31.55 -23.60
C ASN A 98 21.19 32.77 -24.28
N ASN A 99 19.91 33.05 -23.94
CA ASN A 99 19.14 34.14 -24.57
C ASN A 99 19.21 35.49 -23.82
N GLY A 100 19.95 35.56 -22.70
CA GLY A 100 20.14 36.78 -21.90
C GLY A 100 21.53 37.43 -22.04
N SER A 101 22.39 36.92 -22.93
CA SER A 101 23.75 37.43 -23.15
C SER A 101 24.00 37.89 -24.60
N ARG A 102 22.97 38.42 -25.27
CA ARG A 102 23.11 39.17 -26.53
C ARG A 102 22.50 40.55 -26.39
#